data_AF-A0A7C6W171-F1
#
_entry.id   AF-A0A7C6W171-F1
#
_cell.length_a   1.000
_cell.length_b   1.000
_cell.length_c   1.000
_cell.angle_alpha   90.00
_cell.angle_beta   90.00
_cell.angle_gamma   90.00
#
_symmetry.space_group_name_H-M   'P 1'
#
loop_
_entity.id
_entity.type
_entity.pdbx_description
1 polymer ?
#
loop_
_entity_poly.entity_id
_entity_poly.type
_entity_poly.pdbx_seq_one_letter_code
_entity_poly.pdbx_strand_id
1 'polypeptide(L)'
;MLILNLGIVSSVRPQQDGTFRLVITGSDVRRFAEKIGFRLSYKRRALEDALASVKWFLDKDDLTTIESIECDEGPVVDFSVEHSHAYKASCFINHNCFWHYTLMNRLYDEGYVNDGFMIEFLQSHTSVVQQLPFDHPYYSGLNPYALGFAMMSDIKRICQEPTDEDRHWFPDIAGQDWLKTLDFAMRNFKDESFIAQYLSPKVMRDFKLFAVLDDDTQDELEITAIHDDSGYRRLRLALSDQYNLGSREPNIQVWNVAHRKDRSLTLRHTRYHRRPLHDSFQEVLKHLHRLWGFTVRLEAVDEDGRVELVGECPQSRGR
;
A
#
# COMPACT_ATOMS: atom_id res chain seq x y z
N MET A 1 23.18 -0.61 3.73
CA MET A 1 22.09 -1.49 4.16
C MET A 1 21.74 -1.31 5.64
N LEU A 2 22.59 -1.67 6.61
CA LEU A 2 22.20 -1.67 8.04
C LEU A 2 21.76 -0.30 8.61
N ILE A 3 22.46 0.79 8.29
CA ILE A 3 22.08 2.14 8.79
C ILE A 3 20.92 2.77 8.01
N LEU A 4 20.65 2.29 6.79
CA LEU A 4 19.49 2.73 6.00
C LEU A 4 18.19 2.28 6.65
N ASN A 5 18.16 1.09 7.28
CA ASN A 5 17.02 0.60 8.05
C ASN A 5 16.66 1.50 9.25
N LEU A 6 17.60 2.33 9.70
CA LEU A 6 17.38 3.33 10.76
C LEU A 6 16.94 4.69 10.19
N GLY A 7 16.72 4.76 8.87
CA GLY A 7 16.39 5.97 8.12
C GLY A 7 17.59 6.90 7.94
N ILE A 8 18.83 6.40 8.00
CA ILE A 8 20.04 7.21 7.85
C ILE A 8 20.63 6.98 6.46
N VAL A 9 20.56 7.98 5.60
CA VAL A 9 21.16 7.92 4.26
C VAL A 9 22.66 8.18 4.35
N SER A 10 23.44 7.41 3.61
CA SER A 10 24.91 7.50 3.61
C SER A 10 25.46 7.25 2.21
N SER A 11 26.58 7.88 1.91
CA SER A 11 27.35 7.61 0.69
C SER A 11 28.64 6.88 1.05
N VAL A 12 29.07 5.95 0.21
CA VAL A 12 30.33 5.22 0.40
C VAL A 12 31.29 5.70 -0.68
N ARG A 13 32.49 6.15 -0.28
CA ARG A 13 33.54 6.59 -1.20
C ARG A 13 34.77 5.69 -1.10
N PRO A 14 35.21 5.04 -2.19
CA PRO A 14 36.43 4.26 -2.18
C PRO A 14 37.66 5.16 -1.95
N GLN A 15 38.66 4.63 -1.26
CA GLN A 15 39.96 5.27 -1.01
C GLN A 15 41.05 4.55 -1.79
N GLN A 16 42.19 5.23 -1.99
CA GLN A 16 43.32 4.71 -2.77
C GLN A 16 43.99 3.48 -2.13
N ASP A 17 43.78 3.25 -0.84
CA ASP A 17 44.32 2.13 -0.06
C ASP A 17 43.40 0.90 -0.04
N GLY A 18 42.33 0.89 -0.84
CA GLY A 18 41.34 -0.19 -0.88
C GLY A 18 40.34 -0.15 0.28
N THR A 19 40.37 0.88 1.13
CA THR A 19 39.37 1.08 2.16
C THR A 19 38.19 1.90 1.64
N PHE A 20 37.07 1.85 2.36
CA PHE A 20 35.86 2.60 2.01
C PHE A 20 35.53 3.61 3.11
N ARG A 21 35.30 4.86 2.72
CA ARG A 21 34.86 5.92 3.61
C ARG A 21 33.35 6.05 3.55
N LEU A 22 32.69 5.78 4.66
CA LEU A 22 31.27 6.07 4.85
C LEU A 22 31.09 7.56 5.19
N VAL A 23 30.25 8.26 4.45
CA VAL A 23 29.98 9.69 4.61
C VAL A 23 28.48 9.90 4.82
N ILE A 24 28.12 10.45 5.98
CA ILE A 24 26.77 10.86 6.35
C ILE A 24 26.75 12.39 6.37
N THR A 25 25.75 13.01 5.74
CA THR A 25 25.67 14.49 5.61
C THR A 25 24.22 14.96 5.74
N GLY A 26 24.02 16.22 6.09
CA GLY A 26 22.67 16.80 6.22
C GLY A 26 21.95 16.37 7.49
N SER A 27 20.61 16.35 7.46
CA SER A 27 19.75 16.00 8.59
C SER A 27 19.99 14.56 9.12
N ASP A 28 20.52 13.67 8.27
CA ASP A 28 20.92 12.31 8.64
C ASP A 28 22.03 12.24 9.72
N VAL A 29 22.87 13.28 9.85
CA VAL A 29 23.94 13.32 10.85
C VAL A 29 23.34 13.38 12.27
N ARG A 30 22.25 14.12 12.44
CA ARG A 30 21.50 14.18 13.70
C ARG A 30 20.86 12.83 14.02
N ARG A 31 20.19 12.22 13.03
CA ARG A 31 19.56 10.90 13.16
C ARG A 31 20.59 9.80 13.49
N PHE A 32 21.81 9.89 12.94
CA PHE A 32 22.93 9.03 13.31
C PHE A 32 23.35 9.21 14.76
N ALA A 33 23.48 10.45 15.24
CA ALA A 33 23.87 10.74 16.62
C ALA A 33 22.86 10.20 17.64
N GLU A 34 21.56 10.33 17.35
CA GLU A 34 20.46 9.88 18.21
C GLU A 34 20.31 8.36 18.25
N LYS A 35 20.39 7.70 17.09
CA LYS A 35 20.08 6.26 16.99
C LYS A 35 21.29 5.35 17.18
N ILE A 36 22.49 5.82 16.85
CA ILE A 36 23.71 5.01 16.85
C ILE A 36 24.80 5.66 17.70
N GLY A 37 25.17 6.89 17.34
CA GLY A 37 26.21 7.67 18.00
C GLY A 37 27.60 7.01 17.96
N PHE A 38 28.53 7.56 18.75
CA PHE A 38 29.85 6.98 18.96
C PHE A 38 30.03 6.48 20.39
N ARG A 39 30.64 5.30 20.52
CA ARG A 39 30.99 4.70 21.82
C ARG A 39 32.14 5.41 22.51
N LEU A 40 33.10 5.94 21.75
CA LEU A 40 34.27 6.65 22.28
C LEU A 40 33.92 8.10 22.65
N SER A 41 34.26 8.51 23.86
CA SER A 41 33.89 9.82 24.44
C SER A 41 34.38 11.01 23.63
N TYR A 42 35.63 10.97 23.14
CA TYR A 42 36.18 12.07 22.33
C TYR A 42 35.46 12.22 20.97
N LYS A 43 35.03 11.11 20.35
CA LYS A 43 34.28 11.13 19.09
C LYS A 43 32.85 11.62 19.29
N ARG A 44 32.24 11.27 20.42
CA ARG A 44 30.90 11.76 20.78
C ARG A 44 30.91 13.27 20.99
N ARG A 45 31.87 13.78 21.74
CA ARG A 45 32.03 15.22 21.98
C ARG A 45 32.26 16.00 20.68
N ALA A 46 33.12 15.48 19.80
CA ALA A 46 33.33 16.07 18.48
C ALA A 46 32.07 16.08 17.60
N LEU A 47 31.22 15.05 17.69
CA LEU A 47 29.93 14.98 16.98
C LEU A 47 28.91 15.96 17.56
N GLU A 48 28.84 16.09 18.90
CA GLU A 48 27.97 17.03 19.60
C GLU A 48 28.36 18.48 19.30
N ASP A 49 29.65 18.82 19.33
CA ASP A 49 30.16 20.15 18.97
C ASP A 49 29.87 20.48 17.49
N ALA A 50 30.00 19.49 16.61
CA ALA A 50 29.65 19.64 15.20
C ALA A 50 28.15 19.87 14.99
N LEU A 51 27.28 19.14 15.70
CA LEU A 51 25.83 19.34 15.64
C LEU A 51 25.39 20.70 16.22
N ALA A 52 26.03 21.15 17.31
CA ALA A 52 25.74 22.42 17.95
C ALA A 52 26.18 23.64 17.12
N SER A 53 27.21 23.49 16.29
CA SER A 53 27.71 24.55 15.41
C SER A 53 26.89 24.73 14.11
N VAL A 54 26.03 23.77 13.76
CA VAL A 54 25.20 23.81 12.55
C VAL A 54 23.86 24.49 12.85
N LYS A 55 23.66 25.71 12.32
CA LYS A 55 22.43 26.51 12.52
C LYS A 55 21.18 25.94 11.84
N TRP A 56 21.34 25.18 10.77
CA TRP A 56 20.24 24.56 10.01
C TRP A 56 20.79 23.36 9.22
N PHE A 57 20.03 22.28 9.15
CA PHE A 57 20.36 21.13 8.32
C PHE A 57 19.66 21.30 6.97
N LEU A 58 20.37 21.07 5.86
CA LEU A 58 19.69 20.80 4.59
C LEU A 58 18.92 19.48 4.77
N ASP A 59 17.59 19.54 4.65
CA ASP A 59 16.84 18.34 4.32
C ASP A 59 17.24 17.93 2.91
N LYS A 60 17.70 16.70 2.79
CA LYS A 60 17.82 16.07 1.49
C LYS A 60 16.41 15.68 1.09
N ASP A 61 15.86 16.37 0.11
CA ASP A 61 14.79 15.77 -0.71
C ASP A 61 15.28 14.37 -1.11
N ASP A 62 14.44 13.35 -0.94
CA ASP A 62 14.68 11.97 -1.36
C ASP A 62 14.84 11.90 -2.88
N LEU A 63 15.97 12.40 -3.38
CA LEU A 63 16.38 12.31 -4.76
C LEU A 63 17.23 11.05 -4.85
N THR A 64 16.54 9.93 -5.14
CA THR A 64 17.10 8.88 -5.96
C THR A 64 17.69 9.56 -7.20
N THR A 65 18.97 9.88 -7.15
CA THR A 65 19.65 10.53 -8.27
C THR A 65 19.99 9.39 -9.20
N ILE A 66 19.35 9.35 -10.36
CA ILE A 66 19.68 8.38 -11.41
C ILE A 66 21.13 8.66 -11.80
N GLU A 67 22.08 7.84 -11.35
CA GLU A 67 23.52 7.98 -11.63
C GLU A 67 23.83 7.55 -13.08
N SER A 68 23.13 6.53 -13.57
CA SER A 68 23.16 6.07 -14.95
C SER A 68 21.82 5.42 -15.30
N ILE A 69 21.44 5.51 -16.58
CA ILE A 69 20.39 4.68 -17.16
C ILE A 69 21.11 3.63 -18.00
N GLU A 70 21.05 2.38 -17.58
CA GLU A 70 21.56 1.25 -18.34
C GLU A 70 20.41 0.70 -19.18
N CYS A 71 20.57 0.74 -20.50
CA CYS A 71 19.64 0.08 -21.41
C CYS A 71 20.07 -1.37 -21.55
N ASP A 72 19.22 -2.29 -21.11
CA ASP A 72 19.41 -3.72 -21.28
C ASP A 72 18.19 -4.33 -21.99
N GLU A 73 18.40 -5.40 -22.73
CA GLU A 73 17.36 -6.16 -23.42
C GLU A 73 17.21 -7.52 -22.73
N GLY A 74 16.19 -7.63 -21.88
CA GLY A 74 15.80 -8.88 -21.25
C GLY A 74 14.46 -9.38 -21.81
N PRO A 75 14.15 -10.69 -21.68
CA PRO A 75 12.80 -11.18 -21.92
C PRO A 75 11.84 -10.53 -20.92
N VAL A 76 11.12 -9.51 -21.37
CA VAL A 76 9.99 -8.93 -20.63
C VAL A 76 8.78 -9.79 -20.95
N VAL A 77 8.28 -10.50 -19.95
CA VAL A 77 7.01 -11.22 -20.04
C VAL A 77 5.93 -10.24 -19.62
N ASP A 78 5.20 -9.72 -20.60
CA ASP A 78 3.97 -8.99 -20.35
C ASP A 78 2.78 -9.93 -20.56
N PHE A 79 1.87 -9.97 -19.59
CA PHE A 79 0.66 -10.76 -19.67
C PHE A 79 -0.48 -9.85 -20.13
N SER A 80 -0.62 -9.72 -21.44
CA SER A 80 -1.80 -9.08 -22.04
C SER A 80 -2.98 -10.05 -21.98
N VAL A 81 -4.04 -9.69 -21.27
CA VAL A 81 -5.30 -10.43 -21.26
C VAL A 81 -6.27 -9.80 -22.27
N GLU A 82 -6.90 -10.64 -23.11
CA GLU A 82 -7.75 -10.18 -24.23
C GLU A 82 -8.98 -9.35 -23.81
N HIS A 83 -9.37 -9.41 -22.53
CA HIS A 83 -10.66 -8.88 -22.08
C HIS A 83 -10.60 -7.86 -20.93
N SER A 84 -9.49 -7.72 -20.18
CA SER A 84 -9.44 -6.80 -19.02
C SER A 84 -8.02 -6.31 -18.69
N HIS A 85 -7.67 -5.10 -19.14
CA HIS A 85 -6.38 -4.46 -18.82
C HIS A 85 -6.28 -3.89 -17.39
N ALA A 86 -7.24 -4.15 -16.49
CA ALA A 86 -7.18 -3.73 -15.09
C ALA A 86 -6.49 -4.80 -14.24
N TYR A 87 -5.18 -4.95 -14.41
CA TYR A 87 -4.36 -5.86 -13.59
C TYR A 87 -3.59 -5.06 -12.54
N LYS A 88 -3.85 -5.34 -11.25
CA LYS A 88 -3.04 -4.83 -10.13
C LYS A 88 -2.57 -6.02 -9.30
N ALA A 89 -1.30 -6.39 -9.48
CA ALA A 89 -0.68 -7.54 -8.82
C ALA A 89 -0.66 -7.46 -7.29
N SER A 90 -0.87 -6.27 -6.72
CA SER A 90 -0.87 -6.03 -5.27
C SER A 90 -2.21 -6.31 -4.58
N CYS A 91 -3.23 -6.70 -5.34
CA CYS A 91 -4.55 -7.06 -4.81
C CYS A 91 -4.71 -8.59 -4.71
N PHE A 92 -5.71 -9.06 -3.96
CA PHE A 92 -5.64 -10.39 -3.35
C PHE A 92 -6.31 -11.51 -4.14
N ILE A 93 -7.25 -11.23 -5.07
CA ILE A 93 -7.81 -12.26 -5.96
C ILE A 93 -6.74 -12.80 -6.90
N ASN A 94 -5.87 -11.92 -7.39
CA ASN A 94 -4.83 -12.26 -8.37
C ASN A 94 -3.58 -12.86 -7.73
N HIS A 95 -3.49 -12.89 -6.40
CA HIS A 95 -2.30 -13.37 -5.72
C HIS A 95 -2.36 -14.87 -5.42
N ASN A 96 -1.30 -15.60 -5.81
CA ASN A 96 -1.26 -17.06 -5.79
C ASN A 96 -1.03 -17.70 -4.40
N CYS A 97 -1.16 -16.96 -3.29
CA CYS A 97 -0.87 -17.48 -1.94
C CYS A 97 -1.67 -18.76 -1.65
N PHE A 98 -2.98 -18.73 -1.87
CA PHE A 98 -3.86 -19.87 -1.64
C PHE A 98 -3.49 -21.08 -2.51
N TRP A 99 -3.19 -20.85 -3.79
CA TRP A 99 -2.80 -21.92 -4.71
C TRP A 99 -1.42 -22.48 -4.41
N HIS A 100 -0.43 -21.64 -4.08
CA HIS A 100 0.88 -22.09 -3.63
C HIS A 100 0.75 -22.98 -2.40
N TYR A 101 0.00 -22.55 -1.39
CA TYR A 101 -0.28 -23.36 -0.21
C TYR A 101 -0.95 -24.69 -0.57
N THR A 102 -2.02 -24.64 -1.37
CA THR A 102 -2.81 -25.84 -1.71
C THR A 102 -2.00 -26.84 -2.53
N LEU A 103 -1.25 -26.38 -3.53
CA LEU A 103 -0.44 -27.22 -4.41
C LEU A 103 0.78 -27.78 -3.68
N MET A 104 1.46 -26.98 -2.85
CA MET A 104 2.64 -27.46 -2.12
C MET A 104 2.26 -28.52 -1.08
N ASN A 105 1.17 -28.31 -0.33
CA ASN A 105 0.67 -29.35 0.58
C ASN A 105 0.25 -30.61 -0.18
N ARG A 106 -0.41 -30.47 -1.33
CA ARG A 106 -0.77 -31.63 -2.15
C ARG A 106 0.46 -32.39 -2.67
N LEU A 107 1.49 -31.70 -3.14
CA LEU A 107 2.73 -32.33 -3.58
C LEU A 107 3.44 -33.04 -2.43
N TYR A 108 3.36 -32.51 -1.22
CA TYR A 108 3.86 -33.15 -0.01
C TYR A 108 3.07 -34.42 0.33
N ASP A 109 1.73 -34.35 0.34
CA ASP A 109 0.85 -35.49 0.61
C ASP A 109 1.04 -36.62 -0.42
N GLU A 110 1.31 -36.26 -1.68
CA GLU A 110 1.61 -37.20 -2.76
C GLU A 110 3.07 -37.70 -2.78
N GLY A 111 3.93 -37.19 -1.88
CA GLY A 111 5.32 -37.62 -1.71
C GLY A 111 6.31 -37.07 -2.74
N TYR A 112 5.91 -36.06 -3.54
CA TYR A 112 6.80 -35.38 -4.50
C TYR A 112 7.75 -34.37 -3.84
N VAL A 113 7.45 -33.98 -2.59
CA VAL A 113 8.19 -32.98 -1.82
C VAL A 113 8.54 -33.57 -0.46
N ASN A 114 9.74 -33.26 0.05
CA ASN A 114 10.21 -33.74 1.35
C ASN A 114 10.00 -32.72 2.48
N ASP A 115 10.16 -33.16 3.72
CA ASP A 115 9.99 -32.34 4.92
C ASP A 115 10.86 -31.07 4.92
N GLY A 116 12.11 -31.18 4.46
CA GLY A 116 13.05 -30.06 4.42
C GLY A 116 12.55 -28.93 3.52
N PHE A 117 12.09 -29.27 2.32
CA PHE A 117 11.50 -28.32 1.41
C PHE A 117 10.22 -27.71 1.99
N MET A 118 9.38 -28.51 2.65
CA MET A 118 8.15 -27.99 3.27
C MET A 118 8.44 -26.99 4.38
N ILE A 119 9.49 -27.18 5.18
CA ILE A 119 9.88 -26.22 6.22
C ILE A 119 10.27 -24.87 5.59
N GLU A 120 11.07 -24.89 4.52
CA GLU A 120 11.46 -23.67 3.80
C GLU A 120 10.24 -22.97 3.17
N PHE A 121 9.36 -23.75 2.53
CA PHE A 121 8.12 -23.24 1.97
C PHE A 121 7.23 -22.59 3.04
N LEU A 122 7.00 -23.28 4.17
CA LEU A 122 6.16 -22.77 5.25
C LEU A 122 6.73 -21.48 5.86
N GLN A 123 8.06 -21.40 6.02
CA GLN A 123 8.72 -20.19 6.50
C GLN A 123 8.49 -19.01 5.54
N SER A 124 8.67 -19.23 4.25
CA SER A 124 8.42 -18.20 3.23
C SER A 124 6.94 -17.79 3.18
N HIS A 125 6.04 -18.77 3.07
CA HIS A 125 4.60 -18.54 2.94
C HIS A 125 4.03 -17.81 4.15
N THR A 126 4.36 -18.27 5.36
CA THR A 126 3.86 -17.65 6.61
C THR A 126 4.33 -16.21 6.73
N SER A 127 5.57 -15.90 6.30
CA SER A 127 6.09 -14.53 6.31
C SER A 127 5.30 -13.60 5.39
N VAL A 128 4.78 -14.11 4.26
CA VAL A 128 3.98 -13.31 3.30
C VAL A 128 2.55 -13.10 3.80
N VAL A 129 1.93 -14.13 4.39
CA VAL A 129 0.52 -14.07 4.84
C VAL A 129 0.35 -13.64 6.29
N GLN A 130 1.41 -13.18 6.95
CA GLN A 130 1.34 -12.73 8.33
C GLN A 130 0.52 -11.44 8.44
N GLN A 131 -0.58 -11.49 9.21
CA GLN A 131 -1.30 -10.30 9.66
C GLN A 131 -0.82 -9.92 11.06
N LEU A 132 -0.26 -8.72 11.19
CA LEU A 132 0.08 -8.16 12.50
C LEU A 132 -1.20 -7.67 13.21
N PRO A 133 -1.28 -7.76 14.54
CA PRO A 133 -2.40 -7.19 15.28
C PRO A 133 -2.32 -5.65 15.24
N PHE A 134 -3.46 -5.00 15.46
CA PHE A 134 -3.61 -3.54 15.29
C PHE A 134 -2.74 -2.72 16.26
N ASP A 135 -2.35 -3.29 17.40
CA ASP A 135 -1.52 -2.67 18.45
C ASP A 135 -0.02 -2.86 18.21
N HIS A 136 0.36 -3.57 17.14
CA HIS A 136 1.77 -3.80 16.82
C HIS A 136 2.41 -2.54 16.19
N PRO A 137 3.65 -2.16 16.58
CA PRO A 137 4.31 -0.95 16.07
C PRO A 137 4.52 -0.89 14.55
N TYR A 138 4.56 -2.07 13.90
CA TYR A 138 4.75 -2.21 12.46
C TYR A 138 3.45 -2.53 11.71
N TYR A 139 2.29 -2.42 12.37
CA TYR A 139 1.01 -2.54 11.70
C TYR A 139 0.83 -1.39 10.70
N SER A 140 0.58 -1.72 9.44
CA SER A 140 0.39 -0.77 8.33
C SER A 140 -0.95 -0.97 7.61
N GLY A 141 -1.90 -1.62 8.27
CA GLY A 141 -3.20 -1.99 7.71
C GLY A 141 -3.39 -3.49 7.53
N LEU A 142 -4.48 -3.85 6.86
CA LEU A 142 -4.76 -5.23 6.50
C LEU A 142 -3.78 -5.70 5.41
N ASN A 143 -3.10 -6.79 5.68
CA ASN A 143 -2.27 -7.48 4.71
C ASN A 143 -3.21 -8.12 3.67
N PRO A 144 -3.20 -7.67 2.40
CA PRO A 144 -4.08 -8.21 1.38
C PRO A 144 -3.85 -9.72 1.15
N TYR A 145 -2.62 -10.20 1.32
CA TYR A 145 -2.30 -11.63 1.16
C TYR A 145 -2.88 -12.47 2.29
N ALA A 146 -2.83 -11.97 3.53
CA ALA A 146 -3.44 -12.62 4.67
C ALA A 146 -4.96 -12.73 4.49
N LEU A 147 -5.60 -11.61 4.11
CA LEU A 147 -7.05 -11.55 3.92
C LEU A 147 -7.50 -12.45 2.76
N GLY A 148 -6.86 -12.36 1.59
CA GLY A 148 -7.20 -13.19 0.43
C GLY A 148 -7.01 -14.68 0.71
N PHE A 149 -5.90 -15.04 1.36
CA PHE A 149 -5.66 -16.43 1.77
C PHE A 149 -6.75 -16.94 2.72
N ALA A 150 -7.12 -16.14 3.72
CA ALA A 150 -8.17 -16.50 4.67
C ALA A 150 -9.53 -16.66 3.99
N MET A 151 -9.90 -15.73 3.11
CA MET A 151 -11.17 -15.80 2.38
C MET A 151 -11.25 -17.02 1.45
N MET A 152 -10.21 -17.29 0.64
CA MET A 152 -10.22 -18.46 -0.26
C MET A 152 -10.20 -19.78 0.52
N SER A 153 -9.43 -19.84 1.61
CA SER A 153 -9.42 -21.00 2.51
C SER A 153 -10.78 -21.22 3.16
N ASP A 154 -11.47 -20.13 3.54
CA ASP A 154 -12.79 -20.23 4.13
C ASP A 154 -13.88 -20.60 3.11
N ILE A 155 -13.81 -20.12 1.86
CA ILE A 155 -14.70 -20.59 0.77
C ILE A 155 -14.52 -22.10 0.58
N LYS A 156 -13.28 -22.58 0.52
CA LYS A 156 -12.99 -24.02 0.44
C LYS A 156 -13.61 -24.78 1.61
N ARG A 157 -13.45 -24.28 2.83
CA ARG A 157 -14.06 -24.86 4.04
C ARG A 157 -15.59 -24.84 3.96
N ILE A 158 -16.23 -23.74 3.58
CA ILE A 158 -17.69 -23.63 3.42
C ILE A 158 -18.23 -24.67 2.43
N CYS A 159 -17.50 -24.89 1.34
CA CYS A 159 -17.86 -25.89 0.35
C CYS A 159 -17.74 -27.33 0.89
N GLN A 160 -16.71 -27.63 1.70
CA GLN A 160 -16.44 -29.00 2.18
C GLN A 160 -17.15 -29.34 3.50
N GLU A 161 -17.12 -28.42 4.46
CA GLU A 161 -17.58 -28.59 5.85
C GLU A 161 -18.36 -27.34 6.30
N PRO A 162 -19.54 -27.06 5.70
CA PRO A 162 -20.36 -25.91 6.06
C PRO A 162 -20.98 -26.04 7.45
N THR A 163 -20.92 -24.96 8.21
CA THR A 163 -21.68 -24.75 9.45
C THR A 163 -23.07 -24.16 9.16
N ASP A 164 -23.95 -24.11 10.16
CA ASP A 164 -25.28 -23.49 10.01
C ASP A 164 -25.20 -22.00 9.68
N GLU A 165 -24.20 -21.29 10.20
CA GLU A 165 -23.93 -19.89 9.85
C GLU A 165 -23.54 -19.77 8.37
N ASP A 166 -22.70 -20.67 7.86
CA ASP A 166 -22.30 -20.67 6.46
C ASP A 166 -23.48 -20.95 5.54
N ARG A 167 -24.40 -21.84 5.94
CA ARG A 167 -25.63 -22.12 5.17
C ARG A 167 -26.56 -20.92 5.12
N HIS A 168 -26.59 -20.11 6.17
CA HIS A 168 -27.38 -18.88 6.20
C HIS A 168 -26.78 -17.80 5.30
N TRP A 169 -25.46 -17.61 5.35
CA TRP A 169 -24.78 -16.53 4.63
C TRP A 169 -24.41 -16.87 3.19
N PHE A 170 -24.17 -18.15 2.90
CA PHE A 170 -23.65 -18.64 1.63
C PHE A 170 -24.42 -19.88 1.14
N PRO A 171 -25.75 -19.79 0.98
CA PRO A 171 -26.58 -20.93 0.60
C PRO A 171 -26.17 -21.54 -0.75
N ASP A 172 -25.65 -20.72 -1.66
CA ASP A 172 -25.32 -21.13 -3.03
C ASP A 172 -24.01 -21.93 -3.13
N ILE A 173 -23.12 -21.85 -2.14
CA ILE A 173 -21.80 -22.52 -2.16
C ILE A 173 -21.61 -23.54 -1.05
N ALA A 174 -22.43 -23.50 0.01
CA ALA A 174 -22.36 -24.44 1.12
C ALA A 174 -22.60 -25.88 0.65
N GLY A 175 -21.59 -26.75 0.77
CA GLY A 175 -21.66 -28.14 0.29
C GLY A 175 -21.42 -28.33 -1.21
N GLN A 176 -20.97 -27.30 -1.94
CA GLN A 176 -20.65 -27.39 -3.37
C GLN A 176 -19.20 -27.80 -3.64
N ASP A 177 -18.85 -27.96 -4.92
CA ASP A 177 -17.47 -28.15 -5.35
C ASP A 177 -16.66 -26.86 -5.18
N TRP A 178 -15.68 -26.89 -4.28
CA TRP A 178 -14.86 -25.72 -3.96
C TRP A 178 -14.00 -25.24 -5.13
N LEU A 179 -13.54 -26.16 -6.00
CA LEU A 179 -12.73 -25.80 -7.17
C LEU A 179 -13.57 -25.01 -8.17
N LYS A 180 -14.79 -25.49 -8.46
CA LYS A 180 -15.73 -24.78 -9.34
C LYS A 180 -16.15 -23.43 -8.76
N THR A 181 -16.36 -23.38 -7.45
CA THR A 181 -16.74 -22.16 -6.74
C THR A 181 -15.65 -21.11 -6.84
N LEU A 182 -14.39 -21.47 -6.54
CA LEU A 182 -13.26 -20.54 -6.64
C LEU A 182 -12.94 -20.16 -8.09
N ASP A 183 -12.98 -21.10 -9.05
CA ASP A 183 -12.77 -20.78 -10.48
C ASP A 183 -13.82 -19.77 -10.98
N PHE A 184 -15.10 -19.99 -10.64
CA PHE A 184 -16.16 -19.02 -10.94
C PHE A 184 -15.88 -17.67 -10.28
N ALA A 185 -15.54 -17.67 -8.98
CA ALA A 185 -15.36 -16.42 -8.26
C ALA A 185 -14.18 -15.60 -8.81
N MET A 186 -13.05 -16.25 -9.10
CA MET A 186 -11.84 -15.62 -9.63
C MET A 186 -12.03 -15.07 -11.06
N ARG A 187 -12.88 -15.70 -11.88
CA ARG A 187 -13.16 -15.24 -13.25
C ARG A 187 -14.12 -14.06 -13.32
N ASN A 188 -15.05 -13.97 -12.38
CA ASN A 188 -16.21 -13.09 -12.50
C ASN A 188 -16.19 -11.89 -11.53
N PHE A 189 -15.33 -11.91 -10.50
CA PHE A 189 -15.27 -10.85 -9.50
C PHE A 189 -13.90 -10.16 -9.44
N LYS A 190 -13.93 -8.85 -9.17
CA LYS A 190 -12.80 -8.02 -8.73
C LYS A 190 -12.72 -8.00 -7.21
N ASP A 191 -11.61 -7.52 -6.65
CA ASP A 191 -11.34 -7.54 -5.20
C ASP A 191 -12.48 -6.96 -4.36
N GLU A 192 -12.98 -5.77 -4.72
CA GLU A 192 -14.10 -5.12 -4.04
C GLU A 192 -15.36 -5.97 -4.04
N SER A 193 -15.70 -6.54 -5.21
CA SER A 193 -16.88 -7.39 -5.36
C SER A 193 -16.72 -8.76 -4.70
N PHE A 194 -15.51 -9.31 -4.66
CA PHE A 194 -15.23 -10.57 -3.99
C PHE A 194 -15.30 -10.43 -2.47
N ILE A 195 -14.85 -9.32 -1.89
CA ILE A 195 -15.12 -8.98 -0.48
C ILE A 195 -16.63 -8.88 -0.24
N ALA A 196 -17.34 -8.12 -1.08
CA ALA A 196 -18.78 -7.91 -0.92
C ALA A 196 -19.57 -9.23 -0.97
N GLN A 197 -19.14 -10.19 -1.80
CA GLN A 197 -19.84 -11.46 -1.98
C GLN A 197 -19.38 -12.56 -1.03
N TYR A 198 -18.09 -12.72 -0.76
CA TYR A 198 -17.53 -13.93 -0.14
C TYR A 198 -16.88 -13.72 1.24
N LEU A 199 -16.78 -12.50 1.78
CA LEU A 199 -16.20 -12.30 3.11
C LEU A 199 -17.14 -12.82 4.21
N SER A 200 -16.77 -13.91 4.85
CA SER A 200 -17.59 -14.59 5.85
C SER A 200 -17.56 -13.94 7.24
N PRO A 201 -18.64 -14.10 8.03
CA PRO A 201 -18.63 -13.78 9.46
C PRO A 201 -17.45 -14.35 10.22
N LYS A 202 -17.08 -15.62 9.93
CA LYS A 202 -15.93 -16.28 10.52
C LYS A 202 -14.63 -15.51 10.26
N VAL A 203 -14.34 -15.17 9.02
CA VAL A 203 -13.10 -14.42 8.68
C VAL A 203 -13.13 -13.04 9.33
N MET A 204 -14.28 -12.36 9.38
CA MET A 204 -14.40 -11.06 10.06
C MET A 204 -14.11 -11.16 11.57
N ARG A 205 -14.54 -12.24 12.22
CA ARG A 205 -14.22 -12.51 13.64
C ARG A 205 -12.75 -12.87 13.84
N ASP A 206 -12.19 -13.72 12.98
CA ASP A 206 -10.80 -14.16 13.07
C ASP A 206 -9.83 -12.98 12.92
N PHE A 207 -10.15 -12.03 12.03
CA PHE A 207 -9.42 -10.77 11.86
C PHE A 207 -9.82 -9.67 12.84
N LYS A 208 -10.82 -9.90 13.69
CA LYS A 208 -11.37 -8.93 14.64
C LYS A 208 -11.73 -7.60 13.99
N LEU A 209 -12.35 -7.64 12.83
CA LEU A 209 -12.65 -6.44 12.06
C LEU A 209 -13.62 -5.52 12.80
N PHE A 210 -13.41 -4.21 12.64
CA PHE A 210 -14.30 -3.14 13.06
C PHE A 210 -14.20 -1.98 12.07
N ALA A 211 -15.27 -1.18 11.97
CA ALA A 211 -15.29 0.02 11.14
C ALA A 211 -15.24 1.25 12.03
N VAL A 212 -14.36 2.19 11.66
CA VAL A 212 -14.23 3.50 12.30
C VAL A 212 -14.73 4.55 11.32
N LEU A 213 -15.59 5.43 11.80
CA LEU A 213 -15.98 6.66 11.12
C LEU A 213 -15.19 7.82 11.73
N ASP A 214 -14.47 8.52 10.87
CA ASP A 214 -13.74 9.74 11.17
C ASP A 214 -14.43 10.87 10.37
N ASP A 215 -15.33 11.59 11.04
CA ASP A 215 -16.07 12.71 10.47
C ASP A 215 -15.35 14.00 10.85
N ASP A 216 -14.96 14.80 9.86
CA ASP A 216 -14.27 16.10 10.06
C ASP A 216 -15.09 17.12 10.88
N THR A 217 -16.38 16.85 11.11
CA THR A 217 -17.25 17.65 11.97
C THR A 217 -17.30 17.18 13.43
N GLN A 218 -16.70 16.03 13.77
CA GLN A 218 -16.70 15.46 15.10
C GLN A 218 -15.29 15.32 15.67
N ASP A 219 -15.13 15.64 16.96
CA ASP A 219 -13.84 15.56 17.65
C ASP A 219 -13.47 14.12 18.05
N GLU A 220 -14.42 13.19 18.03
CA GLU A 220 -14.26 11.80 18.45
C GLU A 220 -14.45 10.82 17.28
N LEU A 221 -13.67 9.75 17.28
CA LEU A 221 -13.82 8.64 16.33
C LEU A 221 -14.97 7.72 16.75
N GLU A 222 -15.90 7.44 15.83
CA GLU A 222 -17.05 6.57 16.10
C GLU A 222 -16.81 5.15 15.58
N ILE A 223 -17.09 4.13 16.41
CA ILE A 223 -17.12 2.73 15.96
C ILE A 223 -18.51 2.39 15.42
N THR A 224 -18.63 2.31 14.09
CA THR A 224 -19.94 2.13 13.42
C THR A 224 -20.33 0.66 13.24
N ALA A 225 -19.36 -0.25 13.27
CA ALA A 225 -19.61 -1.69 13.17
C ALA A 225 -18.47 -2.49 13.80
N ILE A 226 -18.82 -3.64 14.35
CA ILE A 226 -17.90 -4.65 14.86
C ILE A 226 -18.24 -6.01 14.25
N HIS A 227 -17.42 -7.03 14.52
CA HIS A 227 -17.58 -8.39 13.97
C HIS A 227 -18.68 -9.19 14.70
N ASP A 228 -19.90 -8.63 14.75
CA ASP A 228 -21.13 -9.21 15.28
C ASP A 228 -22.21 -9.35 14.19
N ASP A 229 -23.31 -10.05 14.51
CA ASP A 229 -24.40 -10.32 13.57
C ASP A 229 -24.96 -9.06 12.91
N SER A 230 -25.04 -7.95 13.67
CA SER A 230 -25.55 -6.67 13.16
C SER A 230 -24.53 -5.91 12.31
N GLY A 231 -23.23 -6.11 12.58
CA GLY A 231 -22.12 -5.40 11.96
C GLY A 231 -21.55 -6.09 10.71
N TYR A 232 -21.72 -7.41 10.54
CA TYR A 232 -21.13 -8.14 9.41
C TYR A 232 -21.42 -7.53 8.03
N ARG A 233 -22.67 -7.12 7.77
CA ARG A 233 -23.01 -6.48 6.49
C ARG A 233 -22.33 -5.13 6.33
N ARG A 234 -22.28 -4.33 7.39
CA ARG A 234 -21.62 -3.01 7.38
C ARG A 234 -20.11 -3.15 7.18
N LEU A 235 -19.47 -4.08 7.89
CA LEU A 235 -18.04 -4.37 7.72
C LEU A 235 -17.71 -4.81 6.30
N ARG A 236 -18.54 -5.69 5.72
CA ARG A 236 -18.34 -6.18 4.36
C ARG A 236 -18.39 -5.07 3.32
N LEU A 237 -19.37 -4.17 3.45
CA LEU A 237 -19.52 -3.01 2.57
C LEU A 237 -18.37 -2.01 2.78
N ALA A 238 -18.02 -1.70 4.02
CA ALA A 238 -16.94 -0.77 4.33
C ALA A 238 -15.59 -1.27 3.80
N LEU A 239 -15.27 -2.56 3.99
CA LEU A 239 -14.04 -3.14 3.48
C LEU A 239 -14.05 -3.23 1.95
N SER A 240 -15.19 -3.58 1.34
CA SER A 240 -15.34 -3.57 -0.12
C SER A 240 -15.04 -2.19 -0.71
N ASP A 241 -15.56 -1.11 -0.11
CA ASP A 241 -15.29 0.26 -0.57
C ASP A 241 -13.81 0.65 -0.43
N GLN A 242 -13.09 0.19 0.61
CA GLN A 242 -11.65 0.43 0.75
C GLN A 242 -10.81 -0.20 -0.38
N TYR A 243 -11.27 -1.32 -0.94
CA TYR A 243 -10.62 -1.99 -2.07
C TYR A 243 -11.14 -1.50 -3.42
N ASN A 244 -12.20 -0.69 -3.47
CA ASN A 244 -12.70 -0.10 -4.69
C ASN A 244 -11.68 0.92 -5.23
N LEU A 245 -11.13 0.63 -6.42
CA LEU A 245 -10.11 1.45 -7.06
C LEU A 245 -10.56 2.92 -7.23
N GLY A 246 -11.84 3.12 -7.58
CA GLY A 246 -12.42 4.45 -7.77
C GLY A 246 -12.57 5.26 -6.48
N SER A 247 -12.62 4.59 -5.32
CA SER A 247 -12.70 5.22 -4.00
C SER A 247 -11.30 5.45 -3.39
N ARG A 248 -10.29 4.68 -3.83
CA ARG A 248 -8.93 4.69 -3.28
C ARG A 248 -7.98 5.61 -4.03
N GLU A 249 -8.11 5.72 -5.34
CA GLU A 249 -7.24 6.58 -6.16
C GLU A 249 -7.87 7.97 -6.33
N PRO A 250 -7.12 9.06 -6.09
CA PRO A 250 -7.66 10.39 -6.24
C PRO A 250 -8.06 10.65 -7.70
N ASN A 251 -9.31 11.05 -7.92
CA ASN A 251 -9.85 11.33 -9.24
C ASN A 251 -9.37 12.71 -9.73
N ILE A 252 -8.18 12.75 -10.35
CA ILE A 252 -7.57 13.96 -10.91
C ILE A 252 -7.65 13.92 -12.42
N GLN A 253 -8.29 14.92 -13.02
CA GLN A 253 -8.47 15.03 -14.47
C GLN A 253 -7.81 16.29 -15.02
N VAL A 254 -7.34 16.22 -16.27
CA VAL A 254 -6.98 17.43 -17.02
C VAL A 254 -8.25 18.15 -17.40
N TRP A 255 -8.51 19.27 -16.73
CA TRP A 255 -9.75 20.03 -16.93
C TRP A 255 -9.62 21.06 -18.05
N ASN A 256 -8.49 21.77 -18.09
CA ASN A 256 -8.28 22.81 -19.07
C ASN A 256 -6.80 22.99 -19.41
N VAL A 257 -6.53 23.34 -20.65
CA VAL A 257 -5.22 23.77 -21.12
C VAL A 257 -5.38 25.15 -21.74
N ALA A 258 -4.72 26.16 -21.17
CA ALA A 258 -4.84 27.56 -21.58
C ALA A 258 -4.03 27.87 -22.85
N HIS A 259 -4.32 27.17 -23.95
CA HIS A 259 -3.56 27.21 -25.21
C HIS A 259 -3.32 28.63 -25.77
N ARG A 260 -4.27 29.55 -25.58
CA ARG A 260 -4.22 30.92 -26.11
C ARG A 260 -3.66 31.96 -25.12
N LYS A 261 -3.33 31.55 -23.89
CA LYS A 261 -2.85 32.45 -22.83
C LYS A 261 -1.46 32.04 -22.36
N ASP A 262 -1.30 31.74 -21.08
CA ASP A 262 -0.06 31.37 -20.41
C ASP A 262 0.35 29.90 -20.64
N ARG A 263 -0.43 29.14 -21.43
CA ARG A 263 -0.25 27.69 -21.66
C ARG A 263 -0.32 26.88 -20.37
N SER A 264 -0.96 27.43 -19.33
CA SER A 264 -1.13 26.73 -18.07
C SER A 264 -2.03 25.50 -18.20
N LEU A 265 -1.71 24.48 -17.39
CA LEU A 265 -2.50 23.26 -17.24
C LEU A 265 -3.33 23.38 -15.96
N THR A 266 -4.63 23.16 -16.06
CA THR A 266 -5.52 23.08 -14.90
C THR A 266 -5.95 21.63 -14.71
N LEU A 267 -5.57 21.08 -13.57
CA LEU A 267 -5.98 19.78 -13.07
C LEU A 267 -7.15 19.96 -12.11
N ARG A 268 -8.09 19.03 -12.14
CA ARG A 268 -9.27 19.05 -11.28
C ARG A 268 -9.40 17.73 -10.55
N HIS A 269 -9.32 17.79 -9.23
CA HIS A 269 -9.62 16.71 -8.32
C HIS A 269 -11.10 16.74 -7.94
N THR A 270 -11.85 15.68 -8.21
CA THR A 270 -13.22 15.52 -7.67
C THR A 270 -13.14 14.81 -6.33
N ARG A 271 -13.49 15.48 -5.22
CA ARG A 271 -13.41 14.90 -3.87
C ARG A 271 -14.47 13.81 -3.73
N TYR A 272 -14.06 12.63 -3.28
CA TYR A 272 -14.95 11.54 -2.89
C TYR A 272 -15.11 11.52 -1.37
N HIS A 273 -16.35 11.60 -0.85
CA HIS A 273 -16.64 11.69 0.59
C HIS A 273 -15.85 12.79 1.32
N ARG A 274 -15.72 13.95 0.69
CA ARG A 274 -14.95 15.10 1.21
C ARG A 274 -13.48 14.80 1.55
N ARG A 275 -12.92 13.66 1.12
CA ARG A 275 -11.54 13.29 1.44
C ARG A 275 -10.55 14.23 0.73
N PRO A 276 -9.64 14.89 1.48
CA PRO A 276 -8.61 15.74 0.88
C PRO A 276 -7.51 14.89 0.22
N LEU A 277 -6.68 15.54 -0.61
CA LEU A 277 -5.43 14.92 -1.08
C LEU A 277 -4.42 14.86 0.06
N HIS A 278 -3.59 13.83 0.04
CA HIS A 278 -2.43 13.76 0.90
C HIS A 278 -1.40 14.85 0.54
N ASP A 279 -0.69 15.40 1.53
CA ASP A 279 0.25 16.54 1.39
C ASP A 279 1.34 16.33 0.32
N SER A 280 1.64 15.07 -0.02
CA SER A 280 2.55 14.71 -1.12
C SER A 280 2.08 15.18 -2.51
N PHE A 281 0.83 15.66 -2.65
CA PHE A 281 0.35 16.25 -3.91
C PHE A 281 1.22 17.42 -4.39
N GLN A 282 1.90 18.12 -3.47
CA GLN A 282 2.81 19.22 -3.81
C GLN A 282 4.01 18.74 -4.64
N GLU A 283 4.58 17.57 -4.32
CA GLU A 283 5.69 17.00 -5.09
C GLU A 283 5.21 16.53 -6.47
N VAL A 284 4.02 15.93 -6.54
CA VAL A 284 3.39 15.53 -7.81
C VAL A 284 3.19 16.75 -8.72
N LEU A 285 2.72 17.87 -8.15
CA LEU A 285 2.59 19.14 -8.87
C LEU A 285 3.92 19.67 -9.42
N LYS A 286 5.01 19.58 -8.65
CA LYS A 286 6.36 19.98 -9.12
C LYS A 286 6.82 19.12 -10.29
N HIS A 287 6.60 17.81 -10.24
CA HIS A 287 6.94 16.90 -11.33
C HIS A 287 6.11 17.16 -12.58
N LEU A 288 4.81 17.38 -12.43
CA LEU A 288 3.92 17.74 -13.53
C LEU A 288 4.33 19.07 -14.18
N HIS A 289 4.67 20.08 -13.38
CA HIS A 289 5.20 21.33 -13.89
C HIS A 289 6.51 21.13 -14.66
N ARG A 290 7.44 20.30 -14.15
CA ARG A 290 8.70 19.98 -14.83
C ARG A 290 8.48 19.32 -16.19
N LEU A 291 7.49 18.43 -16.30
CA LEU A 291 7.15 17.75 -17.56
C LEU A 291 6.40 18.65 -18.52
N TRP A 292 5.44 19.44 -18.03
CA TRP A 292 4.60 20.32 -18.84
C TRP A 292 5.33 21.58 -19.31
N GLY A 293 6.25 22.12 -18.51
CA GLY A 293 7.04 23.30 -18.82
C GLY A 293 6.35 24.65 -18.61
N PHE A 294 5.06 24.65 -18.23
CA PHE A 294 4.28 25.84 -17.88
C PHE A 294 3.58 25.65 -16.54
N THR A 295 2.97 26.72 -16.02
CA THR A 295 2.23 26.70 -14.77
C THR A 295 1.18 25.58 -14.72
N VAL A 296 1.20 24.78 -13.67
CA VAL A 296 0.20 23.75 -13.38
C VAL A 296 -0.58 24.18 -12.15
N ARG A 297 -1.91 24.25 -12.28
CA ARG A 297 -2.86 24.54 -11.21
C ARG A 297 -3.63 23.27 -10.88
N LEU A 298 -3.83 22.99 -9.61
CA LEU A 298 -4.67 21.91 -9.11
C LEU A 298 -5.83 22.51 -8.36
N GLU A 299 -7.03 22.28 -8.89
CA GLU A 299 -8.30 22.62 -8.27
C GLU A 299 -8.89 21.36 -7.61
N ALA A 300 -9.60 21.52 -6.51
CA ALA A 300 -10.51 20.53 -5.98
C ALA A 300 -11.95 20.98 -6.22
N VAL A 301 -12.82 20.02 -6.47
CA VAL A 301 -14.26 20.22 -6.59
C VAL A 301 -14.98 19.36 -5.57
N ASP A 302 -15.83 20.02 -4.80
CA ASP A 302 -16.70 19.48 -3.77
C ASP A 302 -17.95 18.85 -4.42
N GLU A 303 -18.72 18.08 -3.66
CA GLU A 303 -19.99 17.48 -4.14
C GLU A 303 -21.02 18.55 -4.56
N ASP A 304 -20.96 19.74 -3.97
CA ASP A 304 -21.80 20.90 -4.32
C ASP A 304 -21.33 21.65 -5.59
N GLY A 305 -20.26 21.16 -6.25
CA GLY A 305 -19.70 21.78 -7.46
C GLY A 305 -18.90 23.05 -7.19
N ARG A 306 -18.66 23.41 -5.92
CA ARG A 306 -17.74 24.48 -5.54
C ARG A 306 -16.32 24.09 -5.96
N VAL A 307 -15.56 25.07 -6.46
CA VAL A 307 -14.18 24.87 -6.93
C VAL A 307 -13.23 25.65 -6.05
N GLU A 308 -12.20 24.98 -5.55
CA GLU A 308 -11.15 25.55 -4.71
C GLU A 308 -9.78 25.31 -5.33
N LEU A 309 -8.90 26.31 -5.35
CA LEU A 309 -7.51 26.12 -5.75
C LEU A 309 -6.73 25.47 -4.60
N VAL A 310 -6.28 24.23 -4.81
CA VAL A 310 -5.53 23.44 -3.82
C VAL A 310 -4.04 23.73 -3.89
N GLY A 311 -3.52 23.96 -5.10
CA GLY A 311 -2.11 24.26 -5.29
C GLY A 311 -1.77 24.74 -6.69
N GLU A 312 -0.63 25.41 -6.81
CA GLU A 312 -0.10 25.92 -8.07
C GLU A 312 1.43 25.78 -8.10
N CYS A 313 1.97 25.36 -9.24
CA CYS A 313 3.40 25.28 -9.49
C CYS A 313 3.74 25.97 -10.82
N PRO A 314 4.64 26.99 -10.85
CA PRO A 314 5.33 27.56 -9.71
C PRO A 314 4.34 28.35 -8.84
N GLN A 315 4.52 28.35 -7.52
CA GLN A 315 3.67 29.14 -6.62
C GLN A 315 3.68 30.59 -7.09
N SER A 316 2.49 31.17 -7.28
CA SER A 316 2.39 32.57 -7.64
C SER A 316 3.09 33.38 -6.54
N ARG A 317 4.12 34.16 -6.90
CA ARG A 317 4.73 35.10 -5.97
C ARG A 317 3.65 36.11 -5.61
N GLY A 318 3.09 35.98 -4.41
CA GLY A 318 2.22 37.01 -3.83
C GLY A 318 2.89 38.37 -4.02
N ARG A 319 2.16 39.30 -4.62
CA ARG A 319 2.58 40.69 -4.73
C ARG A 319 2.30 41.43 -3.44
#